data_AF-A0AAD7NFW2-F1
#
_entry.id   AF-A0AAD7NFW2-F1
#
_cell.length_a   1.000
_cell.length_b   1.000
_cell.length_c   1.000
_cell.angle_alpha   90.00
_cell.angle_beta   90.00
_cell.angle_gamma   90.00
#
_symmetry.space_group_name_H-M   'P 1'
#
loop_
_entity.id
_entity.type
_entity.pdbx_description
1 polymer ?
#
loop_
_entity_poly.entity_id
_entity_poly.type
_entity_poly.pdbx_seq_one_letter_code
_entity_poly.pdbx_strand_id
1 'polypeptide(L)'
;MQQLTLAQAFARAPKEKSSPRTVTVEPTVPKNSAPKTSVLAVSVPKILFGPNGPYPDFDRFSPHPVTYNGAVYPTSQHLFQAFKFLDNHPDIAESIRLASTPDLAFDIAHSNKASYRSDWSSINIFKMEEALFLKFSQHPLPQQELLATGNSELYQDSATDAFWGVGSDLLGRNEFGRALERVRQNLGGAPASVRKVLQCQNCRNKLRVGESLYCGDSCLRADINTIAPLCPQCRRRPQIGKLKFCGETCRKIAAKSAK
;
A
#
# COMPACT_ATOMS: atom_id res chain seq x y z
N MET A 1 -24.77 -20.66 -0.27
CA MET A 1 -24.88 -19.37 0.46
C MET A 1 -24.24 -18.29 -0.41
N GLN A 2 -24.95 -17.22 -0.77
CA GLN A 2 -24.38 -16.12 -1.57
C GLN A 2 -23.41 -15.32 -0.69
N GLN A 3 -22.12 -15.28 -1.08
CA GLN A 3 -21.10 -14.50 -0.39
C GLN A 3 -21.20 -13.03 -0.79
N LEU A 4 -21.17 -12.12 0.19
CA LEU A 4 -21.24 -10.68 -0.06
C LEU A 4 -19.89 -10.16 -0.58
N THR A 5 -19.91 -9.40 -1.67
CA THR A 5 -18.77 -8.57 -2.09
C THR A 5 -18.56 -7.40 -1.14
N LEU A 6 -17.38 -6.78 -1.17
CA LEU A 6 -17.09 -5.57 -0.39
C LEU A 6 -18.15 -4.48 -0.65
N ALA A 7 -18.55 -4.29 -1.92
CA ALA A 7 -19.61 -3.34 -2.30
C ALA A 7 -20.98 -3.71 -1.68
N GLN A 8 -21.32 -4.99 -1.59
CA GLN A 8 -22.56 -5.46 -0.98
C GLN A 8 -22.54 -5.33 0.55
N ALA A 9 -21.38 -5.49 1.18
CA ALA A 9 -21.22 -5.29 2.63
C ALA A 9 -21.48 -3.83 3.04
N PHE A 10 -21.06 -2.87 2.22
CA PHE A 10 -21.29 -1.44 2.47
C PHE A 10 -22.73 -0.96 2.16
N ALA A 11 -23.47 -1.66 1.30
CA ALA A 11 -24.86 -1.31 0.98
C ALA A 11 -25.88 -1.59 2.12
N ARG A 12 -25.47 -2.32 3.18
CA ARG A 12 -26.35 -2.76 4.27
C ARG A 12 -26.30 -1.90 5.55
N ALA A 13 -25.50 -0.83 5.60
CA ALA A 13 -25.46 0.05 6.77
C ALA A 13 -26.73 0.93 6.86
N PRO A 14 -27.47 0.93 7.99
CA PRO A 14 -28.64 1.79 8.16
C PRO A 14 -28.21 3.26 8.23
N LYS A 15 -28.85 4.10 7.41
CA LYS A 15 -28.72 5.56 7.51
C LYS A 15 -29.40 6.03 8.81
N GLU A 16 -28.60 6.31 9.84
CA GLU A 16 -29.10 7.07 10.99
C GLU A 16 -29.51 8.48 10.53
N LYS A 17 -30.82 8.74 10.58
CA LYS A 17 -31.38 10.08 10.42
C LYS A 17 -31.23 10.81 11.75
N SER A 18 -30.25 11.70 11.86
CA SER A 18 -30.28 12.77 12.87
C SER A 18 -30.46 14.11 12.16
N SER A 19 -31.57 14.77 12.50
CA SER A 19 -31.94 16.10 12.04
C SER A 19 -31.32 17.13 12.99
N PRO A 20 -30.65 18.20 12.53
CA PRO A 20 -30.21 19.26 13.43
C PRO A 20 -31.27 20.37 13.51
N ARG A 21 -31.77 20.61 14.72
CA ARG A 21 -32.43 21.87 15.09
C ARG A 21 -31.41 23.00 15.05
N THR A 22 -31.72 24.06 14.32
CA THR A 22 -31.00 25.33 14.30
C THR A 22 -31.25 26.10 15.60
N VAL A 23 -30.19 26.38 16.35
CA VAL A 23 -30.17 27.44 17.36
C VAL A 23 -28.99 28.35 17.02
N THR A 24 -29.31 29.56 16.56
CA THR A 24 -28.40 30.67 16.32
C THR A 24 -27.98 31.31 17.63
N VAL A 25 -26.68 31.31 17.94
CA VAL A 25 -26.05 32.33 18.80
C VAL A 25 -24.61 32.57 18.30
N GLU A 26 -24.27 33.83 18.08
CA GLU A 26 -22.93 34.37 17.78
C GLU A 26 -22.67 35.53 18.78
N PRO A 27 -21.44 36.07 18.93
CA PRO A 27 -20.30 35.48 19.63
C PRO A 27 -19.84 36.35 20.82
N THR A 28 -19.27 35.73 21.85
CA THR A 28 -18.41 36.45 22.81
C THR A 28 -17.16 35.64 23.12
N VAL A 29 -16.02 36.15 22.67
CA VAL A 29 -14.68 35.64 22.98
C VAL A 29 -14.24 36.14 24.35
N PRO A 30 -13.75 35.26 25.22
CA PRO A 30 -12.66 35.61 26.12
C PRO A 30 -11.41 34.80 25.78
N LYS A 31 -10.31 35.52 25.59
CA LYS A 31 -8.95 34.99 25.53
C LYS A 31 -8.65 34.31 26.87
N ASN A 32 -8.42 32.99 26.85
CA ASN A 32 -7.64 32.33 27.89
C ASN A 32 -6.75 31.26 27.28
N SER A 33 -5.45 31.43 27.49
CA SER A 33 -4.38 30.54 27.12
C SER A 33 -4.51 29.18 27.81
N ALA A 34 -4.92 28.16 27.07
CA ALA A 34 -4.90 26.78 27.52
C ALA A 34 -3.47 26.19 27.41
N PRO A 35 -3.06 25.29 28.32
CA PRO A 35 -1.72 24.69 28.31
C PRO A 35 -1.54 23.83 27.05
N LYS A 36 -0.37 23.92 26.42
CA LYS A 36 0.04 23.03 25.33
C LYS A 36 0.20 21.61 25.89
N THR A 37 -0.87 20.82 25.88
CA THR A 37 -0.77 19.38 26.13
C THR A 37 -0.02 18.77 24.95
N SER A 38 1.28 18.52 25.13
CA SER A 38 2.07 17.74 24.19
C SER A 38 1.52 16.32 24.19
N VAL A 39 0.68 16.02 23.19
CA VAL A 39 0.29 14.63 22.90
C VAL A 39 1.58 13.90 22.53
N LEU A 40 2.13 13.14 23.48
CA LEU A 40 3.25 12.23 23.28
C LEU A 40 2.99 11.43 22.00
N ALA A 41 3.91 11.51 21.04
CA ALA A 41 3.81 10.76 19.80
C ALA A 41 3.97 9.27 20.13
N VAL A 42 2.85 8.56 20.25
CA VAL A 42 2.87 7.10 20.34
C VAL A 42 3.44 6.59 19.02
N SER A 43 4.63 6.00 19.06
CA SER A 43 5.26 5.40 17.88
C SER A 43 4.46 4.17 17.49
N VAL A 44 3.86 4.19 16.31
CA VAL A 44 3.08 3.06 15.77
C VAL A 44 4.07 2.05 15.19
N PRO A 45 3.97 0.75 15.52
CA PRO A 45 4.85 -0.26 14.96
C PRO A 45 4.71 -0.33 13.44
N LYS A 46 5.81 -0.66 12.75
CA LYS A 46 5.86 -0.81 11.29
C LYS A 46 6.24 -2.23 10.94
N ILE A 47 5.48 -2.87 10.07
CA ILE A 47 5.72 -4.23 9.59
C ILE A 47 6.03 -4.16 8.11
N LEU A 48 7.21 -4.64 7.74
CA LEU A 48 7.59 -4.89 6.36
C LEU A 48 7.31 -6.37 6.06
N PHE A 49 6.45 -6.66 5.07
CA PHE A 49 6.05 -8.02 4.71
C PHE A 49 6.32 -8.30 3.24
N GLY A 50 6.45 -9.57 2.88
CA GLY A 50 6.68 -9.99 1.50
C GLY A 50 6.92 -11.49 1.38
N PRO A 51 7.03 -12.02 0.14
CA PRO A 51 7.12 -13.46 -0.10
C PRO A 51 8.37 -14.12 0.51
N ASN A 52 9.45 -13.36 0.71
CA ASN A 52 10.70 -13.82 1.33
C ASN A 52 10.89 -13.30 2.76
N GLY A 53 9.86 -12.67 3.32
CA GLY A 53 9.89 -11.99 4.61
C GLY A 53 8.83 -12.53 5.58
N PRO A 54 8.59 -11.84 6.70
CA PRO A 54 7.49 -12.19 7.59
C PRO A 54 6.15 -11.94 6.88
N TYR A 55 5.12 -12.70 7.28
CA TYR A 55 3.77 -12.64 6.70
C TYR A 55 3.73 -12.88 5.17
N PRO A 56 4.29 -14.00 4.66
CA PRO A 56 4.24 -14.33 3.23
C PRO A 56 2.80 -14.47 2.73
N ASP A 57 1.88 -14.86 3.62
CA ASP A 57 0.46 -14.99 3.36
C ASP A 57 -0.25 -13.65 3.15
N PHE A 58 0.43 -12.51 3.33
CA PHE A 58 -0.14 -11.20 2.96
C PHE A 58 0.04 -10.91 1.46
N ASP A 59 1.00 -11.56 0.81
CA ASP A 59 1.28 -11.30 -0.59
C ASP A 59 0.13 -11.78 -1.50
N ARG A 60 -0.16 -11.03 -2.57
CA ARG A 60 -1.23 -11.37 -3.53
C ARG A 60 -0.92 -12.62 -4.37
N PHE A 61 0.34 -13.04 -4.42
CA PHE A 61 0.82 -14.25 -5.09
C PHE A 61 0.73 -15.50 -4.21
N SER A 62 0.47 -15.37 -2.90
CA SER A 62 0.33 -16.51 -1.99
C SER A 62 -0.77 -17.48 -2.48
N PRO A 63 -0.62 -18.81 -2.32
CA PRO A 63 -1.55 -19.83 -2.84
C PRO A 63 -2.83 -19.97 -1.98
N HIS A 64 -3.62 -18.90 -1.94
CA HIS A 64 -4.89 -18.82 -1.24
C HIS A 64 -6.02 -18.61 -2.25
N PRO A 65 -6.74 -19.68 -2.66
CA PRO A 65 -7.79 -19.58 -3.66
C PRO A 65 -8.90 -18.62 -3.24
N VAL A 66 -9.38 -17.79 -4.16
CA VAL A 66 -10.43 -16.80 -3.92
C VAL A 66 -11.65 -17.15 -4.77
N THR A 67 -12.78 -17.34 -4.12
CA THR A 67 -14.06 -17.51 -4.80
C THR A 67 -14.70 -16.14 -5.06
N TYR A 68 -15.08 -15.87 -6.31
CA TYR A 68 -15.80 -14.66 -6.71
C TYR A 68 -16.82 -14.99 -7.80
N ASN A 69 -18.08 -14.58 -7.60
CA ASN A 69 -19.19 -14.83 -8.53
C ASN A 69 -19.32 -16.30 -8.99
N GLY A 70 -19.10 -17.25 -8.08
CA GLY A 70 -19.20 -18.69 -8.37
C GLY A 70 -17.97 -19.30 -9.05
N ALA A 71 -16.97 -18.50 -9.42
CA ALA A 71 -15.71 -18.98 -9.98
C ALA A 71 -14.60 -18.96 -8.91
N VAL A 72 -13.66 -19.91 -9.00
CA VAL A 72 -12.47 -19.97 -8.13
C VAL A 72 -11.26 -19.47 -8.90
N TYR A 73 -10.54 -18.54 -8.28
CA TYR A 73 -9.29 -17.96 -8.73
C TYR A 73 -8.16 -18.51 -7.87
N PRO A 74 -7.05 -19.03 -8.43
CA PRO A 74 -5.99 -19.66 -7.63
C PRO A 74 -5.35 -18.74 -6.57
N THR A 75 -5.28 -17.43 -6.83
CA THR A 75 -4.77 -16.42 -5.89
C THR A 75 -5.51 -15.09 -6.06
N SER A 76 -5.37 -14.18 -5.08
CA SER A 76 -5.86 -12.79 -5.23
C SER A 76 -5.26 -12.09 -6.45
N GLN A 77 -4.03 -12.42 -6.85
CA GLN A 77 -3.43 -11.89 -8.07
C GLN A 77 -4.23 -12.28 -9.32
N HIS A 78 -4.68 -13.53 -9.44
CA HIS A 78 -5.51 -13.97 -10.58
C HIS A 78 -6.80 -13.16 -10.67
N LEU A 79 -7.51 -13.03 -9.53
CA LEU A 79 -8.74 -12.23 -9.48
C LEU A 79 -8.50 -10.76 -9.81
N PHE A 80 -7.44 -10.15 -9.25
CA PHE A 80 -7.09 -8.76 -9.50
C PHE A 80 -6.74 -8.48 -10.98
N GLN A 81 -6.09 -9.45 -11.65
CA GLN A 81 -5.84 -9.35 -13.08
C GLN A 81 -7.12 -9.52 -13.90
N ALA A 82 -7.98 -10.48 -13.52
CA ALA A 82 -9.25 -10.72 -14.20
C ALA A 82 -10.21 -9.52 -14.11
N PHE A 83 -10.23 -8.78 -12.98
CA PHE A 83 -11.06 -7.57 -12.81
C PHE A 83 -10.90 -6.51 -13.89
N LYS A 84 -9.77 -6.51 -14.60
CA LYS A 84 -9.52 -5.60 -15.72
C LYS A 84 -10.39 -5.90 -16.95
N PHE A 85 -10.95 -7.10 -17.03
CA PHE A 85 -11.57 -7.66 -18.23
C PHE A 85 -12.96 -8.27 -18.00
N LEU A 86 -13.38 -8.54 -16.75
CA LEU A 86 -14.64 -9.26 -16.48
C LEU A 86 -15.88 -8.69 -17.19
N ASP A 87 -15.94 -7.36 -17.34
CA ASP A 87 -17.14 -6.68 -17.88
C ASP A 87 -17.10 -6.51 -19.41
N ASN A 88 -15.91 -6.51 -20.03
CA ASN A 88 -15.72 -6.16 -21.45
C ASN A 88 -15.01 -7.24 -22.30
N HIS A 89 -14.19 -8.09 -21.69
CA HIS A 89 -13.45 -9.18 -22.35
C HIS A 89 -13.41 -10.44 -21.46
N PRO A 90 -14.56 -11.12 -21.25
CA PRO A 90 -14.66 -12.27 -20.35
C PRO A 90 -13.80 -13.46 -20.76
N ASP A 91 -13.47 -13.60 -22.05
CA ASP A 91 -12.54 -14.58 -22.60
C ASP A 91 -11.10 -14.39 -22.08
N ILE A 92 -10.62 -13.14 -22.02
CA ILE A 92 -9.32 -12.79 -21.43
C ILE A 92 -9.36 -13.02 -19.92
N ALA A 93 -10.45 -12.63 -19.26
CA ALA A 93 -10.61 -12.86 -17.82
C ALA A 93 -10.56 -14.34 -17.45
N GLU A 94 -11.19 -15.20 -18.26
CA GLU A 94 -11.17 -16.65 -18.06
C GLU A 94 -9.76 -17.24 -18.30
N SER A 95 -9.06 -16.75 -19.32
CA SER A 95 -7.67 -17.15 -19.60
C SER A 95 -6.74 -16.80 -18.44
N ILE A 96 -6.94 -15.62 -17.83
CA ILE A 96 -6.24 -15.20 -16.62
C ILE A 96 -6.60 -16.09 -15.43
N ARG A 97 -7.88 -16.43 -15.24
CA ARG A 97 -8.33 -17.30 -14.14
C ARG A 97 -7.71 -18.71 -14.23
N LEU A 98 -7.58 -19.23 -15.45
CA LEU A 98 -7.04 -20.55 -15.75
C LEU A 98 -5.51 -20.59 -15.87
N ALA A 99 -4.83 -19.45 -15.76
CA ALA A 99 -3.37 -19.39 -15.78
C ALA A 99 -2.78 -20.29 -14.68
N SER A 100 -1.70 -20.99 -15.00
CA SER A 100 -1.06 -21.93 -14.08
C SER A 100 -0.30 -21.25 -12.95
N THR A 101 0.10 -19.98 -13.13
CA THR A 101 0.85 -19.21 -12.13
C THR A 101 0.34 -17.77 -12.05
N PRO A 102 0.47 -17.11 -10.87
CA PRO A 102 0.12 -15.70 -10.71
C PRO A 102 0.95 -14.75 -11.59
N ASP A 103 2.19 -15.13 -11.93
CA ASP A 103 3.02 -14.42 -12.91
C ASP A 103 2.44 -14.51 -14.31
N LEU A 104 2.03 -15.71 -14.75
CA LEU A 104 1.37 -15.87 -16.04
C LEU A 104 0.04 -15.11 -16.11
N ALA A 105 -0.74 -15.09 -15.02
CA ALA A 105 -1.94 -14.27 -14.92
C ALA A 105 -1.63 -12.76 -15.08
N PHE A 106 -0.51 -12.29 -14.51
CA PHE A 106 -0.02 -10.92 -14.68
C PHE A 106 0.38 -10.64 -16.13
N ASP A 107 1.14 -11.55 -16.74
CA ASP A 107 1.66 -11.42 -18.10
C ASP A 107 0.53 -11.37 -19.12
N ILE A 108 -0.46 -12.29 -19.02
CA ILE A 108 -1.64 -12.30 -19.90
C ILE A 108 -2.36 -10.96 -19.82
N ALA A 109 -2.58 -10.43 -18.62
CA ALA A 109 -3.22 -9.13 -18.47
C ALA A 109 -2.39 -8.00 -19.10
N HIS A 110 -1.06 -7.97 -18.87
CA HIS A 110 -0.19 -6.92 -19.40
C HIS A 110 -0.08 -6.96 -20.92
N SER A 111 -0.04 -8.14 -21.53
CA SER A 111 -0.07 -8.29 -22.99
C SER A 111 -1.37 -7.78 -23.61
N ASN A 112 -2.47 -7.76 -22.84
CA ASN A 112 -3.80 -7.30 -23.26
C ASN A 112 -4.16 -5.91 -22.70
N LYS A 113 -3.17 -5.07 -22.38
CA LYS A 113 -3.40 -3.75 -21.76
C LYS A 113 -4.36 -2.83 -22.53
N ALA A 114 -4.40 -2.93 -23.85
CA ALA A 114 -5.33 -2.18 -24.69
C ALA A 114 -6.81 -2.52 -24.43
N SER A 115 -7.07 -3.71 -23.89
CA SER A 115 -8.41 -4.25 -23.60
C SER A 115 -8.84 -4.03 -22.14
N TYR A 116 -8.05 -3.31 -21.34
CA TYR A 116 -8.46 -2.95 -19.98
C TYR A 116 -9.78 -2.16 -20.03
N ARG A 117 -10.65 -2.40 -19.04
CA ARG A 117 -11.79 -1.53 -18.77
C ARG A 117 -11.38 -0.06 -18.65
N SER A 118 -12.22 0.83 -19.17
CA SER A 118 -11.89 2.26 -19.36
C SER A 118 -11.70 3.05 -18.07
N ASP A 119 -12.29 2.61 -16.96
CA ASP A 119 -12.21 3.22 -15.63
C ASP A 119 -11.09 2.65 -14.75
N TRP A 120 -10.26 1.73 -15.28
CA TRP A 120 -9.29 0.94 -14.48
C TRP A 120 -8.37 1.79 -13.59
N SER A 121 -7.86 2.91 -14.10
CA SER A 121 -6.97 3.80 -13.35
C SER A 121 -7.61 4.38 -12.09
N SER A 122 -8.93 4.56 -12.09
CA SER A 122 -9.69 5.13 -10.97
C SER A 122 -10.15 4.09 -9.95
N ILE A 123 -10.27 2.82 -10.35
CA ILE A 123 -10.84 1.75 -9.51
C ILE A 123 -9.83 0.69 -9.06
N ASN A 124 -8.59 0.72 -9.56
CA ASN A 124 -7.62 -0.36 -9.33
C ASN A 124 -7.36 -0.62 -7.82
N ILE A 125 -7.27 0.41 -6.99
CA ILE A 125 -7.07 0.29 -5.55
C ILE A 125 -8.27 -0.40 -4.91
N PHE A 126 -9.49 0.02 -5.25
CA PHE A 126 -10.71 -0.61 -4.77
C PHE A 126 -10.80 -2.08 -5.19
N LYS A 127 -10.43 -2.41 -6.42
CA LYS A 127 -10.41 -3.79 -6.92
C LYS A 127 -9.33 -4.65 -6.25
N MET A 128 -8.21 -4.07 -5.85
CA MET A 128 -7.22 -4.76 -5.02
C MET A 128 -7.79 -5.04 -3.62
N GLU A 129 -8.41 -4.04 -2.98
CA GLU A 129 -9.07 -4.23 -1.68
C GLU A 129 -10.15 -5.30 -1.72
N GLU A 130 -10.95 -5.34 -2.78
CA GLU A 130 -11.97 -6.37 -2.99
C GLU A 130 -11.34 -7.78 -3.08
N ALA A 131 -10.28 -7.95 -3.86
CA ALA A 131 -9.59 -9.25 -3.99
C ALA A 131 -8.91 -9.69 -2.68
N LEU A 132 -8.34 -8.75 -1.93
CA LEU A 132 -7.73 -9.02 -0.63
C LEU A 132 -8.78 -9.33 0.43
N PHE A 133 -9.85 -8.53 0.52
CA PHE A 133 -10.95 -8.78 1.44
C PHE A 133 -11.53 -10.18 1.24
N LEU A 134 -11.78 -10.59 0.00
CA LEU A 134 -12.26 -11.93 -0.29
C LEU A 134 -11.28 -13.00 0.20
N LYS A 135 -9.99 -12.88 -0.09
CA LYS A 135 -8.96 -13.78 0.44
C LYS A 135 -9.00 -13.86 1.97
N PHE A 136 -8.85 -12.74 2.67
CA PHE A 136 -8.80 -12.76 4.13
C PHE A 136 -10.14 -13.15 4.77
N SER A 137 -11.27 -12.93 4.11
CA SER A 137 -12.57 -13.41 4.61
C SER A 137 -12.79 -14.91 4.41
N GLN A 138 -12.12 -15.52 3.43
CA GLN A 138 -12.26 -16.93 3.08
C GLN A 138 -11.20 -17.83 3.74
N HIS A 139 -10.12 -17.24 4.28
CA HIS A 139 -8.99 -17.96 4.85
C HIS A 139 -8.74 -17.54 6.32
N PRO A 140 -9.26 -18.29 7.32
CA PRO A 140 -9.22 -17.89 8.73
C PRO A 140 -7.82 -17.68 9.31
N LEU A 141 -6.82 -18.45 8.85
CA LEU A 141 -5.44 -18.32 9.35
C LEU A 141 -4.80 -16.99 8.90
N PRO A 142 -4.71 -16.67 7.59
CA PRO A 142 -4.30 -15.35 7.13
C PRO A 142 -5.13 -14.20 7.73
N GLN A 143 -6.44 -14.41 7.93
CA GLN A 143 -7.31 -13.43 8.59
C GLN A 143 -6.81 -13.10 9.99
N GLN A 144 -6.56 -14.12 10.81
CA GLN A 144 -6.09 -13.96 12.18
C GLN A 144 -4.72 -13.28 12.21
N GLU A 145 -3.81 -13.65 11.32
CA GLU A 145 -2.51 -12.98 11.20
C GLU A 145 -2.64 -11.50 10.86
N LEU A 146 -3.51 -11.15 9.91
CA LEU A 146 -3.78 -9.76 9.54
C LEU A 146 -4.35 -8.96 10.72
N LEU A 147 -5.31 -9.53 11.45
CA LEU A 147 -5.90 -8.90 12.63
C LEU A 147 -4.89 -8.75 13.77
N ALA A 148 -4.00 -9.73 13.95
CA ALA A 148 -2.96 -9.74 14.99
C ALA A 148 -1.92 -8.63 14.79
N THR A 149 -1.80 -8.04 13.59
CA THR A 149 -0.95 -6.86 13.36
C THR A 149 -1.41 -5.61 14.13
N GLY A 150 -2.61 -5.62 14.72
CA GLY A 150 -3.11 -4.55 15.57
C GLY A 150 -3.23 -3.23 14.79
N ASN A 151 -2.67 -2.14 15.33
CA ASN A 151 -2.64 -0.83 14.68
C ASN A 151 -1.37 -0.58 13.85
N SER A 152 -0.53 -1.62 13.63
CA SER A 152 0.73 -1.47 12.91
C SER A 152 0.51 -0.97 11.48
N GLU A 153 1.44 -0.14 11.01
CA GLU A 153 1.53 0.24 9.59
C GLU A 153 2.13 -0.92 8.79
N LEU A 154 1.51 -1.25 7.65
CA LEU A 154 1.91 -2.39 6.81
C LEU A 154 2.61 -1.89 5.54
N TYR A 155 3.78 -2.43 5.25
CA TYR A 155 4.61 -2.06 4.11
C TYR A 155 4.94 -3.29 3.26
N GLN A 156 4.58 -3.26 1.97
CA GLN A 156 4.92 -4.34 1.05
C GLN A 156 6.38 -4.19 0.59
N ASP A 157 7.19 -5.20 0.86
CA ASP A 157 8.60 -5.29 0.46
C ASP A 157 8.72 -5.62 -1.03
N SER A 158 8.63 -4.58 -1.85
CA SER A 158 8.91 -4.68 -3.29
C SER A 158 9.83 -3.55 -3.70
N ALA A 159 11.07 -3.90 -4.06
CA ALA A 159 12.06 -2.93 -4.55
C ALA A 159 11.74 -2.43 -5.98
N THR A 160 10.96 -3.19 -6.75
CA THR A 160 10.68 -2.91 -8.17
C THR A 160 9.32 -2.25 -8.41
N ASP A 161 8.40 -2.32 -7.45
CA ASP A 161 7.05 -1.77 -7.56
C ASP A 161 6.83 -0.63 -6.56
N ALA A 162 7.09 0.60 -7.00
CA ALA A 162 6.93 1.81 -6.17
C ALA A 162 5.46 2.29 -6.06
N PHE A 163 4.52 1.69 -6.81
CA PHE A 163 3.10 2.03 -6.66
C PHE A 163 2.46 1.14 -5.59
N TRP A 164 2.58 -0.19 -5.72
CA TRP A 164 1.98 -1.12 -4.77
C TRP A 164 2.83 -1.29 -3.52
N GLY A 165 4.16 -1.31 -3.65
CA GLY A 165 5.10 -1.47 -2.54
C GLY A 165 5.94 -0.23 -2.24
N VAL A 166 7.00 -0.45 -1.47
CA VAL A 166 7.89 0.61 -0.97
C VAL A 166 8.93 1.09 -1.99
N GLY A 167 9.18 0.36 -3.07
CA GLY A 167 10.20 0.71 -4.05
C GLY A 167 11.64 0.63 -3.52
N SER A 168 12.61 0.77 -4.42
CA SER A 168 14.04 0.63 -4.09
C SER A 168 14.60 1.70 -3.16
N ASP A 169 13.92 2.84 -3.01
CA ASP A 169 14.29 3.96 -2.13
C ASP A 169 13.44 4.02 -0.85
N LEU A 170 12.50 3.08 -0.68
CA LEU A 170 11.52 3.03 0.42
C LEU A 170 10.52 4.20 0.43
N LEU A 171 10.39 4.93 -0.68
CA LEU A 171 9.49 6.08 -0.83
C LEU A 171 8.29 5.81 -1.72
N GLY A 172 8.08 4.55 -2.13
CA GLY A 172 6.92 4.10 -2.88
C GLY A 172 5.60 4.41 -2.17
N ARG A 173 4.53 4.53 -2.95
CA ARG A 173 3.19 4.86 -2.47
C ARG A 173 2.66 3.83 -1.46
N ASN A 174 3.12 2.58 -1.59
CA ASN A 174 2.75 1.45 -0.75
C ASN A 174 1.22 1.25 -0.71
N GLU A 175 0.55 1.36 -1.87
CA GLU A 175 -0.91 1.23 -1.95
C GLU A 175 -1.40 -0.15 -1.51
N PHE A 176 -0.57 -1.19 -1.66
CA PHE A 176 -0.93 -2.55 -1.24
C PHE A 176 -1.00 -2.68 0.29
N GLY A 177 0.01 -2.17 1.00
CA GLY A 177 0.00 -2.13 2.46
C GLY A 177 -1.19 -1.33 3.02
N ARG A 178 -1.51 -0.19 2.40
CA ARG A 178 -2.69 0.61 2.77
C ARG A 178 -4.01 -0.10 2.47
N ALA A 179 -4.09 -0.84 1.36
CA ALA A 179 -5.25 -1.66 1.04
C ALA A 179 -5.45 -2.76 2.10
N LEU A 180 -4.38 -3.44 2.54
CA LEU A 180 -4.44 -4.41 3.63
C LEU A 180 -4.91 -3.78 4.94
N GLU A 181 -4.46 -2.57 5.29
CA GLU A 181 -4.93 -1.85 6.47
C GLU A 181 -6.43 -1.53 6.42
N ARG A 182 -6.96 -1.19 5.24
CA ARG A 182 -8.40 -0.99 5.01
C ARG A 182 -9.17 -2.31 5.09
N VAL A 183 -8.63 -3.38 4.53
CA VAL A 183 -9.20 -4.73 4.66
C VAL A 183 -9.23 -5.18 6.13
N ARG A 184 -8.15 -4.97 6.89
CA ARG A 184 -8.08 -5.24 8.33
C ARG A 184 -9.20 -4.53 9.08
N GLN A 185 -9.43 -3.26 8.80
CA GLN A 185 -10.54 -2.48 9.36
C GLN A 185 -11.90 -3.07 9.01
N ASN A 186 -12.11 -3.42 7.74
CA ASN A 186 -13.38 -3.99 7.26
C ASN A 186 -13.67 -5.38 7.86
N LEU A 187 -12.65 -6.09 8.33
CA LEU A 187 -12.77 -7.38 9.02
C LEU A 187 -12.92 -7.22 10.56
N GLY A 188 -13.07 -5.99 11.06
CA GLY A 188 -13.24 -5.71 12.50
C GLY A 188 -11.94 -5.54 13.28
N GLY A 189 -10.80 -5.46 12.60
CA GLY A 189 -9.50 -5.18 13.21
C GLY A 189 -9.31 -3.70 13.56
N ALA A 190 -8.23 -3.41 14.31
CA ALA A 190 -7.94 -2.04 14.71
C ALA A 190 -7.69 -1.12 13.49
N PRO A 191 -8.19 0.12 13.52
CA PRO A 191 -7.88 1.09 12.48
C PRO A 191 -6.38 1.37 12.44
N ALA A 192 -5.88 1.60 11.22
CA ALA A 192 -4.59 2.24 11.08
C ALA A 192 -4.66 3.56 11.87
N SER A 193 -3.60 3.85 12.63
CA SER A 193 -3.50 5.12 13.35
C SER A 193 -3.75 6.27 12.36
N VAL A 194 -4.74 7.12 12.67
CA VAL A 194 -5.08 8.28 11.84
C VAL A 194 -3.80 9.07 11.58
N ARG A 195 -3.37 9.13 10.32
CA ARG A 195 -2.20 9.92 9.92
C ARG A 195 -2.43 11.35 10.39
N LYS A 196 -1.75 11.76 11.47
CA LYS A 196 -1.53 13.19 11.76
C LYS A 196 -0.97 13.78 10.48
N VAL A 197 -1.58 14.86 10.01
CA VAL A 197 -1.11 15.66 8.89
C VAL A 197 0.42 15.78 8.97
N LEU A 198 1.13 15.08 8.09
CA LEU A 198 2.59 15.06 8.09
C LEU A 198 3.08 16.41 7.56
N GLN A 199 4.06 16.98 8.26
CA GLN A 199 4.82 18.14 7.79
C GLN A 199 5.97 17.64 6.91
N CYS A 200 6.28 18.36 5.83
CA CYS A 200 7.40 18.06 4.94
C CYS A 200 8.72 17.94 5.72
N GLN A 201 9.50 16.88 5.51
CA GLN A 201 10.74 16.66 6.26
C GLN A 201 11.81 17.72 5.98
N ASN A 202 11.80 18.31 4.77
CA ASN A 202 12.73 19.39 4.41
C ASN A 202 12.24 20.78 4.88
N CYS A 203 11.01 21.19 4.53
CA CYS A 203 10.55 22.58 4.73
C CYS A 203 9.47 22.76 5.82
N ARG A 204 9.03 21.68 6.47
CA ARG A 204 7.98 21.65 7.52
C ARG A 204 6.59 22.13 7.11
N ASN A 205 6.36 22.44 5.84
CA ASN A 205 5.03 22.79 5.33
C ASN A 205 4.06 21.60 5.38
N LYS A 206 2.77 21.90 5.51
CA LYS A 206 1.68 20.90 5.48
C LYS A 206 1.72 20.13 4.16
N LEU A 207 1.85 18.81 4.22
CA LEU A 207 1.79 17.99 3.02
C LEU A 207 0.38 18.01 2.45
N ARG A 208 0.27 18.15 1.12
CA ARG A 208 -0.98 17.81 0.42
C ARG A 208 -1.14 16.30 0.61
N VAL A 209 -2.29 15.89 1.15
CA VAL A 209 -2.53 14.53 1.62
C VAL A 209 -2.17 13.52 0.51
N GLY A 210 -1.35 12.52 0.86
CA GLY A 210 -0.94 11.44 -0.04
C GLY A 210 0.56 11.41 -0.34
N GLU A 211 1.18 10.28 0.02
CA GLU A 211 2.30 9.64 -0.69
C GLU A 211 3.72 10.23 -0.68
N SER A 212 4.01 11.44 -0.21
CA SER A 212 5.41 11.91 -0.13
C SER A 212 5.78 12.45 1.26
N LEU A 213 7.00 12.12 1.73
CA LEU A 213 7.63 12.76 2.91
C LEU A 213 7.96 14.24 2.65
N TYR A 214 7.85 14.69 1.40
CA TYR A 214 8.20 16.03 0.93
C TYR A 214 7.04 16.68 0.19
N CYS A 215 6.94 18.01 0.27
CA CYS A 215 5.85 18.75 -0.38
C CYS A 215 6.00 18.88 -1.90
N GLY A 216 7.07 18.32 -2.49
CA GLY A 216 7.34 18.33 -3.92
C GLY A 216 8.80 17.96 -4.24
N ASP A 217 9.10 17.79 -5.53
CA ASP A 217 10.40 17.34 -6.06
C ASP A 217 11.58 18.18 -5.59
N SER A 218 11.40 19.49 -5.42
CA SER A 218 12.46 20.37 -4.93
C SER A 218 12.88 20.03 -3.50
N CYS A 219 11.93 19.71 -2.63
CA CYS A 219 12.22 19.30 -1.26
C CYS A 219 12.80 17.88 -1.20
N LEU A 220 12.32 16.97 -2.05
CA LEU A 220 12.87 15.62 -2.18
C LEU A 220 14.33 15.66 -2.67
N ARG A 221 14.64 16.41 -3.73
CA ARG A 221 16.00 16.55 -4.27
C ARG A 221 16.95 17.23 -3.28
N ALA A 222 16.47 18.23 -2.56
CA ALA A 222 17.26 18.89 -1.51
C ALA A 222 17.69 17.88 -0.44
N ASP A 223 16.79 16.98 -0.03
CA ASP A 223 17.09 15.96 0.97
C ASP A 223 17.92 14.79 0.41
N ILE A 224 17.62 14.27 -0.80
CA ILE A 224 18.44 13.24 -1.47
C ILE A 224 19.89 13.71 -1.67
N ASN A 225 20.12 14.99 -1.92
CA ASN A 225 21.47 15.54 -2.05
C ASN A 225 22.25 15.58 -0.71
N THR A 226 21.57 15.33 0.42
CA THR A 226 22.19 15.08 1.73
C THR A 226 22.50 13.61 1.98
N ILE A 227 21.85 12.70 1.24
CA ILE A 227 22.05 11.26 1.30
C ILE A 227 23.29 10.89 0.48
N ALA A 228 24.26 10.21 1.10
CA ALA A 228 25.47 9.77 0.40
C ALA A 228 25.12 8.85 -0.80
N PRO A 229 25.71 9.06 -2.00
CA PRO A 229 25.41 8.25 -3.17
C PRO A 229 25.73 6.77 -2.96
N LEU A 230 24.99 5.89 -3.64
CA LEU A 230 25.26 4.44 -3.61
C LEU A 230 26.64 4.13 -4.20
N CYS A 231 27.31 3.13 -3.64
CA CYS A 231 28.58 2.64 -4.17
C CYS A 231 28.40 2.20 -5.63
N PRO A 232 29.14 2.76 -6.60
CA PRO A 232 28.98 2.43 -8.01
C PRO A 232 29.44 1.01 -8.36
N GLN A 233 30.12 0.31 -7.43
CA GLN A 233 30.57 -1.07 -7.64
C GLN A 233 29.58 -2.14 -7.17
N CYS A 234 29.01 -1.98 -5.98
CA CYS A 234 28.20 -3.03 -5.35
C CYS A 234 26.80 -2.57 -4.96
N ARG A 235 26.44 -1.32 -5.26
CA ARG A 235 25.15 -0.69 -4.96
C ARG A 235 24.81 -0.62 -3.45
N ARG A 236 25.73 -0.97 -2.54
CA ARG A 236 25.57 -0.77 -1.09
C ARG A 236 25.86 0.68 -0.69
N ARG A 237 25.19 1.16 0.36
CA ARG A 237 25.38 2.52 0.89
C ARG A 237 26.69 2.61 1.70
N PRO A 238 27.49 3.68 1.55
CA PRO A 238 28.69 3.87 2.36
C PRO A 238 28.39 3.98 3.84
N GLN A 239 29.23 3.31 4.65
CA GLN A 239 29.03 3.24 6.10
C GLN A 239 29.32 4.57 6.81
N ILE A 240 30.03 5.53 6.18
CA ILE A 240 30.38 6.83 6.77
C ILE A 240 30.39 7.94 5.71
N GLY A 241 29.57 8.98 5.90
CA GLY A 241 29.70 10.29 5.23
C GLY A 241 29.67 10.29 3.70
N LYS A 242 29.93 11.45 3.07
CA LYS A 242 29.87 11.74 1.62
C LYS A 242 30.93 10.99 0.78
N LEU A 243 31.21 9.72 1.07
CA LEU A 243 32.19 8.91 0.37
C LEU A 243 31.57 8.26 -0.87
N LYS A 244 32.33 8.21 -1.98
CA LYS A 244 31.89 7.66 -3.27
C LYS A 244 31.73 6.13 -3.28
N PHE A 245 32.35 5.40 -2.35
CA PHE A 245 32.36 3.93 -2.30
C PHE A 245 32.02 3.43 -0.90
N CYS A 246 31.44 2.22 -0.80
CA CYS A 246 30.95 1.74 0.49
C CYS A 246 32.01 1.20 1.44
N GLY A 247 33.25 1.03 0.96
CA GLY A 247 34.37 0.51 1.70
C GLY A 247 35.61 0.37 0.81
N GLU A 248 36.75 0.06 1.42
CA GLU A 248 38.06 0.02 0.76
C GLU A 248 38.12 -1.03 -0.37
N THR A 249 37.47 -2.18 -0.17
CA THR A 249 37.40 -3.25 -1.16
C THR A 249 36.77 -2.78 -2.47
N CYS A 250 35.63 -2.10 -2.41
CA CYS A 250 34.95 -1.57 -3.60
C CYS A 250 35.75 -0.46 -4.29
N ARG A 251 36.46 0.36 -3.51
CA ARG A 251 37.37 1.39 -4.03
C ARG A 251 38.51 0.75 -4.84
N LYS A 252 39.13 -0.31 -4.31
CA LYS A 252 40.23 -1.04 -4.94
C LYS A 252 39.81 -1.78 -6.21
N ILE A 253 38.61 -2.38 -6.22
CA ILE A 253 38.04 -3.02 -7.41
C ILE A 253 37.87 -1.98 -8.52
N ALA A 254 37.24 -0.83 -8.21
CA ALA A 254 37.04 0.24 -9.18
C ALA A 254 38.37 0.80 -9.74
N ALA A 255 39.42 0.90 -8.92
CA ALA A 255 40.73 1.37 -9.34
C ALA A 255 41.47 0.37 -10.27
N LYS A 256 41.19 -0.94 -10.17
CA LYS A 256 41.76 -1.96 -11.05
C LYS A 256 41.06 -2.02 -12.41
N SER A 257 39.77 -1.71 -12.47
CA SER A 257 38.99 -1.67 -13.73
C SER A 257 39.19 -0.39 -14.54
N ALA A 258 39.91 0.60 -14.00
CA ALA A 258 40.20 1.88 -14.64
C ALA A 258 41.63 1.97 -15.22
N LYS A 259 42.39 0.87 -15.16
CA LYS A 259 43.66 0.66 -15.85
C LYS A 259 43.46 -0.33 -16.97
#